data_AF-A0A952QM87-F1
#
_entry.id   AF-A0A952QM87-F1
#
_cell.length_a   1.000
_cell.length_b   1.000
_cell.length_c   1.000
_cell.angle_alpha   90.00
_cell.angle_beta   90.00
_cell.angle_gamma   90.00
#
_symmetry.space_group_name_H-M   'P 1'
#
loop_
_entity.id
_entity.type
_entity.pdbx_description
1 polymer ?
#
loop_
_entity_poly.entity_id
_entity_poly.type
_entity_poly.pdbx_seq_one_letter_code
_entity_poly.pdbx_strand_id
1 'polypeptide(L)'
;PWLRRQWVLWDRTLWWLGGGATLMMAAGSMLLARAFMREGRWRGVNRTRLLHRMLGVGGGAAALAWMVSGWFSMDHGRIFSEGKIGALERERAMGGRLTARDVESRRPDWVNTLGAGTVKELRVSKLAGAMYVIARESADRQVMIPVSAAGESGLQLFPESLVRSAVGAMLGSVERLTSRTMTDEIRRTGSALTDTGGFPVVQVYREGPDARWVDVDARTGEVLEQQDASRRWYHRLFDGLHRWDVPWFVGHDGLRRFLMGLWCLFGAGLTVSGVWSWVRCR
;
A
#
# COMPACT_ATOMS: atom_id res chain seq x y z
N PRO A 1 -9.68 -25.09 8.54
CA PRO A 1 -10.04 -24.22 9.70
C PRO A 1 -8.92 -24.08 10.74
N TRP A 2 -8.27 -25.18 11.15
CA TRP A 2 -7.20 -25.17 12.17
C TRP A 2 -5.99 -24.32 11.75
N LEU A 3 -5.48 -24.50 10.54
CA LEU A 3 -4.28 -23.79 10.05
C LEU A 3 -4.44 -22.26 10.10
N ARG A 4 -5.62 -21.73 9.72
CA ARG A 4 -5.92 -20.29 9.78
C ARG A 4 -5.91 -19.69 11.19
N ARG A 5 -6.07 -20.52 12.23
CA ARG A 5 -5.97 -20.05 13.64
C ARG A 5 -4.51 -19.89 14.06
N GLN A 6 -3.58 -20.53 13.38
CA GLN A 6 -2.15 -20.46 13.63
C GLN A 6 -1.50 -19.50 12.63
N TRP A 7 -1.61 -18.19 12.87
CA TRP A 7 -1.20 -17.16 11.90
C TRP A 7 0.20 -17.39 11.33
N VAL A 8 1.19 -17.65 12.21
CA VAL A 8 2.59 -17.87 11.79
C VAL A 8 2.73 -19.08 10.87
N LEU A 9 2.03 -20.18 11.18
CA LEU A 9 2.10 -21.40 10.37
C LEU A 9 1.38 -21.20 9.03
N TRP A 10 0.19 -20.60 9.06
CA TRP A 10 -0.56 -20.25 7.85
C TRP A 10 0.25 -19.36 6.91
N ASP A 11 0.81 -18.27 7.43
CA ASP A 11 1.63 -17.30 6.69
C ASP A 11 2.88 -17.97 6.08
N ARG A 12 3.59 -18.82 6.84
CA ARG A 12 4.75 -19.57 6.31
C ARG A 12 4.35 -20.57 5.24
N THR A 13 3.27 -21.32 5.44
CA THR A 13 2.80 -22.31 4.47
C THR A 13 2.42 -21.64 3.15
N LEU A 14 1.65 -20.54 3.20
CA LEU A 14 1.28 -19.81 1.99
C LEU A 14 2.49 -19.22 1.27
N TRP A 15 3.45 -18.66 2.01
CA TRP A 15 4.64 -18.08 1.42
C TRP A 15 5.48 -19.13 0.68
N TRP A 16 5.70 -20.31 1.26
CA TRP A 16 6.43 -21.39 0.59
C TRP A 16 5.68 -22.01 -0.59
N LEU A 17 4.36 -22.20 -0.46
CA LEU A 17 3.54 -22.68 -1.58
C LEU A 17 3.56 -21.69 -2.75
N GLY A 18 3.44 -20.39 -2.45
CA GLY A 18 3.53 -19.32 -3.46
C GLY A 18 4.90 -19.28 -4.13
N GLY A 19 5.97 -19.38 -3.35
CA GLY A 19 7.35 -19.46 -3.88
C GLY A 19 7.55 -20.69 -4.76
N GLY A 20 7.11 -21.87 -4.32
CA GLY A 20 7.18 -23.10 -5.10
C GLY A 20 6.40 -23.01 -6.42
N ALA A 21 5.17 -22.50 -6.38
CA ALA A 21 4.36 -22.29 -7.59
C ALA A 21 5.02 -21.29 -8.55
N THR A 22 5.60 -20.22 -8.01
CA THR A 22 6.36 -19.23 -8.80
C THR A 22 7.57 -19.85 -9.49
N LEU A 23 8.33 -20.69 -8.78
CA LEU A 23 9.49 -21.40 -9.36
C LEU A 23 9.07 -22.40 -10.44
N MET A 24 8.01 -23.16 -10.22
CA MET A 24 7.45 -24.07 -11.24
C MET A 24 7.02 -23.30 -12.50
N MET A 25 6.35 -22.17 -12.31
CA MET A 25 5.94 -21.32 -13.42
C MET A 25 7.14 -20.74 -14.17
N ALA A 26 8.14 -20.23 -13.45
CA ALA A 26 9.38 -19.73 -14.04
C ALA A 26 10.10 -20.81 -14.87
N ALA A 27 10.19 -22.04 -14.34
CA ALA A 27 10.77 -23.17 -15.08
C ALA A 27 9.98 -23.49 -16.36
N GLY A 28 8.64 -23.51 -16.29
CA GLY A 28 7.78 -23.69 -17.47
C GLY A 28 7.97 -22.59 -18.52
N SER A 29 8.05 -21.32 -18.09
CA SER A 29 8.34 -20.18 -18.96
C SER A 29 9.73 -20.27 -19.60
N MET A 30 10.76 -20.70 -18.86
CA MET A 30 12.12 -20.89 -19.37
C MET A 30 12.19 -22.00 -20.42
N LEU A 31 11.49 -23.12 -20.19
CA LEU A 31 11.39 -24.21 -21.16
C LEU A 31 10.70 -23.74 -22.46
N LEU A 32 9.61 -22.99 -22.33
CA LEU A 32 8.92 -22.40 -23.47
C LEU A 32 9.83 -21.43 -24.26
N ALA A 33 10.53 -20.53 -23.56
CA ALA A 33 11.47 -19.59 -24.18
C ALA A 33 12.64 -20.33 -24.87
N ARG A 34 13.16 -21.39 -24.25
CA ARG A 34 14.22 -22.21 -24.85
C ARG A 34 13.75 -22.97 -26.09
N ALA A 35 12.55 -23.54 -26.05
CA ALA A 35 11.94 -24.19 -27.22
C ALA A 35 11.76 -23.18 -28.36
N PHE A 36 11.28 -21.98 -28.04
CA PHE A 36 11.13 -20.88 -29.00
C PHE A 36 12.46 -20.47 -29.66
N MET A 37 13.51 -20.27 -28.87
CA MET A 37 14.84 -19.89 -29.39
C MET A 37 15.48 -20.98 -30.27
N ARG A 38 15.25 -22.26 -29.97
CA ARG A 38 15.86 -23.38 -30.71
C ARG A 38 15.11 -23.72 -32.00
N GLU A 39 13.79 -23.72 -31.98
CA GLU A 39 12.97 -24.13 -33.14
C GLU A 39 12.82 -22.99 -34.16
N GLY A 40 13.17 -21.75 -33.80
CA GLY A 40 13.47 -20.65 -34.72
C GLY A 40 12.32 -20.15 -35.61
N ARG A 41 11.16 -20.82 -35.66
CA ARG A 41 10.00 -20.37 -36.45
C ARG A 41 8.76 -21.22 -36.24
N TRP A 42 7.64 -20.53 -36.18
CA TRP A 42 6.26 -21.03 -36.13
C TRP A 42 5.79 -21.69 -37.45
N ARG A 43 6.68 -22.34 -38.20
CA ARG A 43 6.34 -22.92 -39.52
C ARG A 43 5.81 -24.34 -39.34
N GLY A 44 4.65 -24.64 -39.93
CA GLY A 44 4.02 -25.97 -39.91
C GLY A 44 3.14 -26.27 -38.68
N VAL A 45 2.98 -25.32 -37.75
CA VAL A 45 2.10 -25.46 -36.59
C VAL A 45 0.67 -25.07 -36.99
N ASN A 46 -0.33 -25.91 -36.68
CA ASN A 46 -1.72 -25.57 -36.96
C ASN A 46 -2.14 -24.28 -36.21
N ARG A 47 -3.14 -23.58 -36.74
CA ARG A 47 -3.55 -22.25 -36.25
C ARG A 47 -3.91 -22.24 -34.75
N THR A 48 -4.45 -23.34 -34.22
CA THR A 48 -4.81 -23.45 -32.79
C THR A 48 -3.59 -23.55 -31.89
N ARG A 49 -2.60 -24.38 -32.23
CA ARG A 49 -1.34 -24.49 -31.48
C ARG A 49 -0.49 -23.24 -31.61
N LEU A 50 -0.53 -22.57 -32.77
CA LEU A 50 0.08 -21.25 -32.98
C LEU A 50 -0.49 -20.22 -32.00
N LEU A 51 -1.82 -20.09 -31.96
CA LEU A 51 -2.50 -19.17 -31.06
C LEU A 51 -2.19 -19.45 -29.59
N HIS A 52 -2.28 -20.72 -29.17
CA HIS A 52 -1.97 -21.12 -27.80
C HIS A 52 -0.51 -20.81 -27.41
N ARG A 53 0.45 -21.02 -28.32
CA ARG A 53 1.87 -20.69 -28.08
C ARG A 53 2.09 -19.16 -28.00
N MET A 54 1.42 -18.35 -28.82
CA MET A 54 1.50 -16.87 -28.74
C MET A 54 0.93 -16.36 -27.43
N LEU A 55 -0.26 -16.83 -27.06
CA LEU A 55 -0.88 -16.54 -25.78
C LEU A 55 -0.05 -17.09 -24.62
N GLY A 56 0.66 -18.21 -24.80
CA GLY A 56 1.53 -18.80 -23.79
C GLY A 56 2.79 -17.99 -23.52
N VAL A 57 3.41 -17.38 -24.54
CA VAL A 57 4.58 -16.52 -24.33
C VAL A 57 4.15 -15.21 -23.66
N GLY A 58 3.17 -14.50 -24.23
CA GLY A 58 2.70 -13.23 -23.69
C GLY A 58 1.99 -13.39 -22.34
N GLY A 59 0.98 -14.26 -22.29
CA GLY A 59 0.22 -14.57 -21.08
C GLY A 59 1.05 -15.28 -20.01
N GLY A 60 2.05 -16.09 -20.39
CA GLY A 60 2.96 -16.73 -19.44
C GLY A 60 3.89 -15.74 -18.76
N ALA A 61 4.50 -14.81 -19.51
CA ALA A 61 5.30 -13.74 -18.93
C ALA A 61 4.45 -12.84 -18.02
N ALA A 62 3.23 -12.53 -18.47
CA ALA A 62 2.27 -11.74 -17.73
C ALA A 62 1.87 -12.39 -16.40
N ALA A 63 1.49 -13.67 -16.42
CA ALA A 63 1.12 -14.41 -15.23
C ALA A 63 2.33 -14.67 -14.31
N LEU A 64 3.55 -14.78 -14.85
CA LEU A 64 4.76 -14.93 -14.02
C LEU A 64 5.03 -13.65 -13.23
N ALA A 65 4.97 -12.48 -13.88
CA ALA A 65 5.07 -11.18 -13.19
C ALA A 65 3.97 -11.01 -12.12
N TRP A 66 2.74 -11.43 -12.44
CA TRP A 66 1.62 -11.41 -11.48
C TRP A 66 1.84 -12.35 -10.30
N MET A 67 2.37 -13.56 -10.54
CA MET A 67 2.63 -14.56 -9.51
C MET A 67 3.79 -14.14 -8.59
N VAL A 68 4.89 -13.64 -9.17
CA VAL A 68 6.05 -13.12 -8.41
C VAL A 68 5.61 -11.97 -7.50
N SER A 69 4.86 -11.01 -8.04
CA SER A 69 4.36 -9.89 -7.23
C SER A 69 3.37 -10.35 -6.16
N GLY A 70 2.44 -11.26 -6.49
CA GLY A 70 1.53 -11.86 -5.52
C GLY A 70 2.26 -12.60 -4.40
N TRP A 71 3.35 -13.31 -4.71
CA TRP A 71 4.18 -13.96 -3.71
C TRP A 71 4.85 -12.95 -2.78
N PHE A 72 5.42 -11.87 -3.32
CA PHE A 72 5.98 -10.78 -2.50
C PHE A 72 4.94 -10.10 -1.61
N SER A 73 3.66 -10.03 -2.00
CA SER A 73 2.62 -9.47 -1.14
C SER A 73 2.44 -10.20 0.20
N MET A 74 2.85 -11.47 0.25
CA MET A 74 2.83 -12.31 1.46
C MET A 74 4.16 -12.31 2.21
N ASP A 75 5.11 -11.44 1.85
CA ASP A 75 6.47 -11.47 2.37
C ASP A 75 6.54 -11.25 3.88
N HIS A 76 5.72 -10.35 4.44
CA HIS A 76 5.63 -10.05 5.88
C HIS A 76 7.00 -9.96 6.58
N GLY A 77 7.97 -9.26 5.99
CA GLY A 77 9.26 -9.01 6.65
C GLY A 77 10.37 -10.01 6.35
N ARG A 78 10.14 -10.99 5.45
CA ARG A 78 11.15 -12.03 5.16
C ARG A 78 12.24 -11.55 4.20
N ILE A 79 11.85 -10.87 3.12
CA ILE A 79 12.77 -10.32 2.10
C ILE A 79 12.79 -8.79 2.21
N PHE A 80 11.61 -8.17 2.37
CA PHE A 80 11.44 -6.73 2.39
C PHE A 80 11.05 -6.25 3.78
N SER A 81 11.38 -4.99 4.10
CA SER A 81 10.86 -4.36 5.31
C SER A 81 9.33 -4.22 5.25
N GLU A 82 8.67 -4.34 6.41
CA GLU A 82 7.20 -4.32 6.48
C GLU A 82 6.59 -2.91 6.46
N GLY A 83 7.40 -1.89 6.75
CA GLY A 83 6.94 -0.50 6.90
C GLY A 83 5.94 -0.26 8.03
N LYS A 84 5.69 -1.27 8.87
CA LYS A 84 4.86 -1.17 10.07
C LYS A 84 5.55 -0.29 11.11
N ILE A 85 4.78 0.63 11.68
CA ILE A 85 5.23 1.42 12.83
C ILE A 85 5.11 0.57 14.10
N GLY A 86 6.13 0.56 14.93
CA GLY A 86 6.13 -0.09 16.24
C GLY A 86 5.29 0.67 17.27
N ALA A 87 4.90 0.01 18.37
CA ALA A 87 4.16 0.66 19.45
C ALA A 87 4.96 1.81 20.09
N LEU A 88 6.26 1.60 20.31
CA LEU A 88 7.16 2.60 20.88
C LEU A 88 7.39 3.79 19.95
N GLU A 89 7.50 3.54 18.63
CA GLU A 89 7.61 4.61 17.64
C GLU A 89 6.34 5.47 17.59
N ARG A 90 5.16 4.82 17.57
CA ARG A 90 3.89 5.55 17.72
C ARG A 90 3.87 6.36 19.01
N GLU A 91 4.30 5.78 20.12
CA GLU A 91 4.35 6.48 21.40
C GLU A 91 5.24 7.73 21.36
N ARG A 92 6.42 7.63 20.74
CA ARG A 92 7.31 8.79 20.53
C ARG A 92 6.68 9.85 19.63
N ALA A 93 6.03 9.44 18.53
CA ALA A 93 5.30 10.35 17.65
C ALA A 93 4.18 11.11 18.40
N MET A 94 3.48 10.43 19.29
CA MET A 94 2.46 11.02 20.16
C MET A 94 3.03 11.93 21.26
N GLY A 95 4.34 11.93 21.51
CA GLY A 95 4.94 12.60 22.68
C GLY A 95 4.57 11.91 23.99
N GLY A 96 4.60 10.58 24.00
CA GLY A 96 4.24 9.72 25.13
C GLY A 96 2.84 9.11 25.00
N ARG A 97 2.60 8.03 25.75
CA ARG A 97 1.35 7.25 25.66
C ARG A 97 0.12 8.13 25.88
N LEU A 98 -0.91 7.91 25.07
CA LEU A 98 -2.24 8.46 25.32
C LEU A 98 -2.96 7.55 26.32
N THR A 99 -3.33 8.11 27.47
CA THR A 99 -4.00 7.39 28.56
C THR A 99 -5.35 8.01 28.88
N ALA A 100 -6.23 7.27 29.55
CA ALA A 100 -7.50 7.81 30.03
C ALA A 100 -7.31 9.02 30.96
N ARG A 101 -6.23 9.05 31.75
CA ARG A 101 -5.88 10.19 32.61
C ARG A 101 -5.57 11.45 31.81
N ASP A 102 -4.98 11.33 30.62
CA ASP A 102 -4.71 12.49 29.76
C ASP A 102 -6.00 13.13 29.23
N VAL A 103 -7.04 12.32 29.02
CA VAL A 103 -8.38 12.79 28.61
C VAL A 103 -9.11 13.41 29.80
N GLU A 104 -9.11 12.72 30.94
CA GLU A 104 -9.80 13.15 32.16
C GLU A 104 -9.22 14.45 32.74
N SER A 105 -7.89 14.57 32.80
CA SER A 105 -7.21 15.75 33.33
C SER A 105 -7.49 17.02 32.54
N ARG A 106 -7.72 16.88 31.23
CA ARG A 106 -7.98 18.02 30.34
C ARG A 106 -9.45 18.41 30.23
N ARG A 107 -10.39 17.58 30.72
CA ARG A 107 -11.85 17.82 30.72
C ARG A 107 -12.36 18.48 29.43
N PRO A 108 -12.19 17.85 28.25
CA PRO A 108 -12.71 18.37 26.98
C PRO A 108 -14.18 18.74 27.10
N ASP A 109 -14.54 19.95 26.66
CA ASP A 109 -15.92 20.39 26.57
C ASP A 109 -16.57 19.76 25.34
N TRP A 110 -17.04 18.52 25.51
CA TRP A 110 -17.67 17.76 24.43
C TRP A 110 -18.90 18.47 23.86
N VAL A 111 -19.64 19.22 24.69
CA VAL A 111 -20.87 19.91 24.26
C VAL A 111 -20.54 21.01 23.27
N ASN A 112 -19.56 21.86 23.59
CA ASN A 112 -19.11 22.90 22.67
C ASN A 112 -18.32 22.33 21.47
N THR A 113 -17.59 21.23 21.66
CA THR A 113 -16.85 20.53 20.60
C THR A 113 -17.78 19.94 19.54
N LEU A 114 -18.93 19.42 19.95
CA LEU A 114 -19.95 18.84 19.06
C LEU A 114 -20.75 19.91 18.31
N GLY A 115 -20.86 21.12 18.87
CA GLY A 115 -21.70 22.18 18.34
C GLY A 115 -23.16 21.74 18.17
N ALA A 116 -23.98 22.55 17.48
CA ALA A 116 -25.32 22.12 17.05
C ALA A 116 -25.29 21.26 15.75
N GLY A 117 -24.11 20.81 15.33
CA GLY A 117 -23.90 20.05 14.09
C GLY A 117 -24.13 18.55 14.26
N THR A 118 -24.26 17.84 13.14
CA THR A 118 -24.49 16.39 13.14
C THR A 118 -23.16 15.64 13.13
N VAL A 119 -22.48 15.59 14.28
CA VAL A 119 -21.24 14.81 14.44
C VAL A 119 -21.57 13.31 14.46
N LYS A 120 -20.92 12.53 13.59
CA LYS A 120 -21.10 11.07 13.47
C LYS A 120 -20.02 10.28 14.16
N GLU A 121 -18.83 10.84 14.30
CA GLU A 121 -17.70 10.18 14.96
C GLU A 121 -16.83 11.18 15.71
N LEU A 122 -16.42 10.81 16.92
CA LEU A 122 -15.39 11.50 17.69
C LEU A 122 -14.16 10.62 17.78
N ARG A 123 -13.01 11.14 17.38
CA ARG A 123 -11.71 10.49 17.53
C ARG A 123 -10.80 11.35 18.40
N VAL A 124 -10.24 10.75 19.43
CA VAL A 124 -9.18 11.39 20.21
C VAL A 124 -7.84 11.07 19.54
N SER A 125 -7.05 12.09 19.26
CA SER A 125 -5.70 11.96 18.72
C SER A 125 -4.69 12.68 19.60
N LYS A 126 -3.45 12.20 19.60
CA LYS A 126 -2.33 12.84 20.28
C LYS A 126 -1.15 12.86 19.32
N LEU A 127 -0.54 14.03 19.13
CA LEU A 127 0.57 14.20 18.21
C LEU A 127 1.53 15.23 18.78
N ALA A 128 2.83 14.90 18.81
CA ALA A 128 3.87 15.75 19.39
C ALA A 128 3.52 16.28 20.81
N GLY A 129 2.89 15.46 21.65
CA GLY A 129 2.49 15.80 23.02
C GLY A 129 1.17 16.55 23.16
N ALA A 130 0.68 17.17 22.08
CA ALA A 130 -0.59 17.87 22.05
C ALA A 130 -1.75 16.89 21.79
N MET A 131 -2.86 17.09 22.50
CA MET A 131 -4.07 16.29 22.33
C MET A 131 -5.11 17.06 21.53
N TYR A 132 -5.84 16.31 20.71
CA TYR A 132 -6.86 16.82 19.81
C TYR A 132 -8.10 15.94 19.85
N VAL A 133 -9.27 16.57 19.78
CA VAL A 133 -10.52 15.89 19.48
C VAL A 133 -10.88 16.19 18.04
N ILE A 134 -11.02 15.14 17.25
CA ILE A 134 -11.45 15.20 15.86
C ILE A 134 -12.92 14.82 15.82
N ALA A 135 -13.77 15.80 15.54
CA ALA A 135 -15.20 15.62 15.33
C ALA A 135 -15.47 15.52 13.83
N ARG A 136 -16.00 14.38 13.39
CA ARG A 136 -16.29 14.10 11.99
C ARG A 136 -17.79 14.10 11.74
N GLU A 137 -18.22 14.85 10.73
CA GLU A 137 -19.62 14.94 10.30
C GLU A 137 -19.88 14.09 9.05
N SER A 138 -18.90 14.00 8.15
CA SER A 138 -18.93 13.22 6.91
C SER A 138 -17.53 12.76 6.52
N ALA A 139 -17.43 12.04 5.40
CA ALA A 139 -16.14 11.56 4.91
C ALA A 139 -15.19 12.73 4.58
N ASP A 140 -15.69 13.88 4.17
CA ASP A 140 -14.96 15.08 3.74
C ASP A 140 -14.95 16.20 4.79
N ARG A 141 -15.89 16.21 5.74
CA ARG A 141 -16.04 17.28 6.73
C ARG A 141 -15.70 16.81 8.14
N GLN A 142 -14.67 17.45 8.70
CA GLN A 142 -14.27 17.29 10.09
C GLN A 142 -13.72 18.59 10.66
N VAL A 143 -13.71 18.69 11.99
CA VAL A 143 -13.01 19.72 12.75
C VAL A 143 -12.16 19.08 13.82
N MET A 144 -10.93 19.57 13.96
CA MET A 144 -9.98 19.14 14.96
C MET A 144 -9.79 20.26 15.98
N ILE A 145 -10.08 19.95 17.23
CA ILE A 145 -10.09 20.92 18.31
C ILE A 145 -8.98 20.53 19.31
N PRO A 146 -7.99 21.40 19.54
CA PRO A 146 -6.95 21.15 20.53
C PRO A 146 -7.54 21.15 21.94
N VAL A 147 -7.19 20.15 22.74
CA VAL A 147 -7.73 19.99 24.11
C VAL A 147 -7.00 20.91 25.12
N SER A 148 -6.06 21.74 24.66
CA SER A 148 -5.15 22.52 25.52
C SER A 148 -5.49 24.01 25.65
N ALA A 149 -6.45 24.55 24.91
CA ALA A 149 -6.75 25.97 24.97
C ALA A 149 -8.22 26.25 24.65
N ALA A 150 -8.96 26.73 25.66
CA ALA A 150 -10.26 27.33 25.41
C ALA A 150 -10.06 28.55 24.48
N GLY A 151 -10.70 28.53 23.30
CA GLY A 151 -10.68 29.65 22.35
C GLY A 151 -9.74 29.50 21.14
N GLU A 152 -9.05 28.36 20.97
CA GLU A 152 -8.32 28.09 19.73
C GLU A 152 -9.28 27.67 18.60
N SER A 153 -9.08 28.24 17.41
CA SER A 153 -9.85 27.89 16.21
C SER A 153 -9.64 26.42 15.85
N GLY A 154 -10.73 25.73 15.50
CA GLY A 154 -10.66 24.37 14.98
C GLY A 154 -9.82 24.30 13.71
N LEU A 155 -8.97 23.29 13.62
CA LEU A 155 -8.16 22.96 12.46
C LEU A 155 -8.88 21.92 11.61
N GLN A 156 -8.70 21.94 10.29
CA GLN A 156 -9.19 20.84 9.44
C GLN A 156 -8.13 19.74 9.30
N LEU A 157 -6.86 20.15 9.20
CA LEU A 157 -5.69 19.30 9.02
C LEU A 157 -4.59 19.66 10.04
N PHE A 158 -3.78 18.68 10.40
CA PHE A 158 -2.56 18.88 11.16
C PHE A 158 -1.55 19.70 10.36
N PRO A 159 -0.97 20.76 10.94
CA PRO A 159 0.09 21.54 10.30
C PRO A 159 1.32 20.67 10.01
N GLU A 160 1.94 20.85 8.84
CA GLU A 160 3.15 20.10 8.46
C GLU A 160 4.27 20.19 9.48
N SER A 161 4.44 21.36 10.11
CA SER A 161 5.47 21.58 11.13
C SER A 161 5.29 20.68 12.35
N LEU A 162 4.04 20.47 12.79
CA LEU A 162 3.69 19.59 13.91
C LEU A 162 3.87 18.12 13.52
N VAL A 163 3.46 17.73 12.31
CA VAL A 163 3.68 16.37 11.81
C VAL A 163 5.18 16.07 11.72
N ARG A 164 5.96 17.02 11.19
CA ARG A 164 7.41 16.89 11.08
C ARG A 164 8.09 16.77 12.44
N SER A 165 7.65 17.52 13.46
CA SER A 165 8.20 17.38 14.81
C SER A 165 7.86 16.04 15.44
N ALA A 166 6.63 15.55 15.26
CA ALA A 166 6.21 14.22 15.71
C ALA A 166 7.03 13.10 15.06
N VAL A 167 7.24 13.17 13.74
CA VAL A 167 8.08 12.20 13.02
C VAL A 167 9.55 12.31 13.44
N GLY A 168 10.05 13.51 13.72
CA GLY A 168 11.38 13.71 14.30
C GLY A 168 11.57 12.97 15.62
N ALA A 169 10.60 13.10 16.53
CA ALA A 169 10.58 12.36 17.79
C ALA A 169 10.45 10.85 17.58
N MET A 170 9.58 10.41 16.66
CA MET A 170 9.40 9.01 16.29
C MET A 170 10.71 8.33 15.91
N LEU A 171 11.46 8.97 15.00
CA LEU A 171 12.71 8.47 14.44
C LEU A 171 13.91 8.71 15.38
N GLY A 172 13.75 9.45 16.47
CA GLY A 172 14.86 9.90 17.31
C GLY A 172 15.87 10.75 16.52
N SER A 173 15.41 11.45 15.48
CA SER A 173 16.26 12.14 14.52
C SER A 173 16.54 13.57 14.95
N VAL A 174 17.82 13.93 15.05
CA VAL A 174 18.28 15.33 15.16
C VAL A 174 18.55 15.98 13.80
N GLU A 175 18.55 15.20 12.73
CA GLU A 175 18.81 15.68 11.39
C GLU A 175 17.60 16.40 10.79
N ARG A 176 17.87 17.25 9.79
CA ARG A 176 16.86 18.04 9.10
C ARG A 176 15.92 17.12 8.30
N LEU A 177 14.67 17.09 8.73
CA LEU A 177 13.57 16.47 8.00
C LEU A 177 12.87 17.51 7.12
N THR A 178 12.43 17.08 5.94
CA THR A 178 11.57 17.86 5.06
C THR A 178 10.16 17.26 5.11
N SER A 179 9.15 18.09 4.87
CA SER A 179 7.76 17.66 4.78
C SER A 179 7.14 18.19 3.50
N ARG A 180 6.13 17.47 3.01
CA ARG A 180 5.24 17.95 1.96
C ARG A 180 3.83 17.41 2.19
N THR A 181 2.83 18.27 2.10
CA THR A 181 1.43 17.84 2.07
C THR A 181 1.06 17.38 0.66
N MET A 182 0.44 16.22 0.59
CA MET A 182 -0.10 15.63 -0.62
C MET A 182 -1.63 15.60 -0.47
N THR A 183 -2.29 16.63 -1.01
CA THR A 183 -3.73 16.86 -0.89
C THR A 183 -4.56 16.21 -1.99
N ASP A 184 -3.95 15.86 -3.11
CA ASP A 184 -4.71 15.43 -4.28
C ASP A 184 -5.20 13.98 -4.19
N GLU A 185 -6.37 13.73 -4.79
CA GLU A 185 -6.94 12.42 -5.13
C GLU A 185 -6.04 11.60 -6.08
N ILE A 186 -4.93 12.20 -6.54
CA ILE A 186 -3.94 11.55 -7.39
C ILE A 186 -3.35 10.36 -6.65
N ARG A 187 -3.59 9.18 -7.22
CA ARG A 187 -3.00 7.91 -6.80
C ARG A 187 -1.53 8.06 -6.41
N ARG A 188 -1.24 7.79 -5.14
CA ARG A 188 0.11 7.86 -4.59
C ARG A 188 0.91 6.65 -5.03
N THR A 189 1.73 6.84 -6.05
CA THR A 189 2.59 5.76 -6.52
C THR A 189 3.61 5.39 -5.45
N GLY A 190 3.71 4.10 -5.16
CA GLY A 190 4.74 3.56 -4.29
C GLY A 190 4.47 3.70 -2.80
N SER A 191 3.21 3.71 -2.38
CA SER A 191 2.77 3.75 -0.97
C SER A 191 1.64 2.74 -0.74
N ALA A 192 1.53 2.19 0.47
CA ALA A 192 0.43 1.31 0.86
C ALA A 192 -0.95 2.00 0.77
N LEU A 193 -0.96 3.33 0.68
CA LEU A 193 -2.13 4.20 0.65
C LEU A 193 -2.74 4.39 -0.74
N THR A 194 -2.42 3.51 -1.68
CA THR A 194 -2.81 3.60 -3.10
C THR A 194 -4.32 3.60 -3.34
N ASP A 195 -5.14 3.22 -2.36
CA ASP A 195 -6.61 3.09 -2.45
C ASP A 195 -7.36 3.86 -1.36
N THR A 196 -6.70 4.74 -0.61
CA THR A 196 -7.28 5.30 0.63
C THR A 196 -8.23 6.48 0.44
N GLY A 197 -8.94 6.55 -0.69
CA GLY A 197 -10.04 7.51 -0.85
C GLY A 197 -9.64 8.99 -0.79
N GLY A 198 -8.41 9.32 -1.22
CA GLY A 198 -8.03 10.72 -1.51
C GLY A 198 -7.86 11.64 -0.29
N PHE A 199 -7.71 11.13 0.94
CA PHE A 199 -7.45 12.02 2.07
C PHE A 199 -6.02 12.61 2.05
N PRO A 200 -5.84 13.86 2.52
CA PRO A 200 -4.55 14.53 2.55
C PRO A 200 -3.57 13.82 3.49
N VAL A 201 -2.33 13.63 3.03
CA VAL A 201 -1.23 13.06 3.82
C VAL A 201 -0.08 14.02 3.85
N VAL A 202 0.55 14.14 5.01
CA VAL A 202 1.84 14.79 5.13
C VAL A 202 2.90 13.71 5.06
N GLN A 203 3.70 13.74 3.99
CA GLN A 203 4.89 12.90 3.89
C GLN A 203 6.07 13.65 4.50
N VAL A 204 6.65 13.08 5.55
CA VAL A 204 7.89 13.56 6.15
C VAL A 204 9.02 12.67 5.68
N TYR A 205 10.09 13.26 5.15
CA TYR A 205 11.17 12.50 4.57
C TYR A 205 12.56 13.07 4.89
N ARG A 206 13.53 12.17 4.83
CA ARG A 206 14.96 12.45 4.88
C ARG A 206 15.59 11.97 3.57
N GLU A 207 16.49 12.78 3.01
CA GLU A 207 17.34 12.40 1.88
C GLU A 207 18.71 11.90 2.36
N GLY A 208 19.44 11.18 1.51
CA GLY A 208 20.78 10.66 1.80
C GLY A 208 20.84 9.13 1.93
N PRO A 209 21.97 8.58 2.43
CA PRO A 209 22.21 7.14 2.50
C PRO A 209 21.14 6.39 3.32
N ASP A 210 20.65 7.01 4.39
CA ASP A 210 19.58 6.49 5.25
C ASP A 210 18.22 7.14 4.94
N ALA A 211 17.90 7.34 3.66
CA ALA A 211 16.65 7.96 3.25
C ALA A 211 15.43 7.20 3.79
N ARG A 212 14.64 7.85 4.66
CA ARG A 212 13.38 7.36 5.24
C ARG A 212 12.25 8.29 4.87
N TRP A 213 11.13 7.72 4.44
CA TRP A 213 9.88 8.45 4.21
C TRP A 213 8.85 7.95 5.22
N VAL A 214 8.02 8.84 5.74
CA VAL A 214 6.98 8.52 6.71
C VAL A 214 5.72 9.23 6.26
N ASP A 215 4.70 8.46 5.95
CA ASP A 215 3.39 8.96 5.55
C ASP A 215 2.51 9.09 6.79
N VAL A 216 1.96 10.28 7.03
CA VAL A 216 1.05 10.58 8.15
C VAL A 216 -0.26 11.13 7.62
N ASP A 217 -1.38 10.58 8.08
CA ASP A 217 -2.71 11.11 7.77
C ASP A 217 -2.83 12.55 8.30
N ALA A 218 -2.98 13.53 7.42
CA ALA A 218 -3.07 14.94 7.80
C ALA A 218 -4.35 15.24 8.56
N ARG A 219 -5.37 14.38 8.48
CA ARG A 219 -6.66 14.54 9.16
C ARG A 219 -6.67 13.98 10.56
N THR A 220 -5.92 12.92 10.80
CA THR A 220 -5.98 12.16 12.06
C THR A 220 -4.67 12.14 12.84
N GLY A 221 -3.56 12.50 12.20
CA GLY A 221 -2.22 12.42 12.78
C GLY A 221 -1.73 10.98 12.89
N GLU A 222 -2.45 10.02 12.32
CA GLU A 222 -2.06 8.61 12.32
C GLU A 222 -0.85 8.40 11.42
N VAL A 223 0.21 7.81 11.99
CA VAL A 223 1.38 7.39 11.20
C VAL A 223 1.02 6.12 10.46
N LEU A 224 0.98 6.19 9.14
CA LEU A 224 0.41 5.18 8.25
C LEU A 224 1.45 4.14 7.85
N GLU A 225 2.59 4.60 7.32
CA GLU A 225 3.64 3.74 6.83
C GLU A 225 5.00 4.43 6.94
N GLN A 226 6.04 3.65 7.24
CA GLN A 226 7.43 4.07 7.13
C GLN A 226 8.09 3.32 5.99
N GLN A 227 8.81 4.05 5.13
CA GLN A 227 9.43 3.50 3.95
C GLN A 227 10.93 3.76 3.94
N ASP A 228 11.69 2.68 3.90
CA ASP A 228 13.13 2.70 3.66
C ASP A 228 13.46 2.20 2.26
N ALA A 229 14.74 2.05 1.95
CA ALA A 229 15.16 1.58 0.63
C ALA A 229 14.52 0.23 0.28
N SER A 230 14.44 -0.70 1.24
CA SER A 230 13.84 -2.01 1.04
C SER A 230 12.33 -1.90 0.79
N ARG A 231 11.61 -1.10 1.60
CA ARG A 231 10.17 -0.89 1.44
C ARG A 231 9.82 -0.23 0.12
N ARG A 232 10.63 0.75 -0.32
CA ARG A 232 10.43 1.40 -1.62
C ARG A 232 10.63 0.41 -2.78
N TRP A 233 11.55 -0.55 -2.65
CA TRP A 233 11.68 -1.64 -3.63
C TRP A 233 10.49 -2.58 -3.60
N TYR A 234 9.97 -2.91 -2.41
CA TYR A 234 8.74 -3.69 -2.27
C TYR A 234 7.60 -3.03 -3.06
N HIS A 235 7.33 -1.74 -2.88
CA HIS A 235 6.24 -1.08 -3.61
C HIS A 235 6.47 -1.05 -5.13
N ARG A 236 7.73 -0.89 -5.58
CA ARG A 236 8.05 -0.95 -7.02
C ARG A 236 7.78 -2.32 -7.62
N LEU A 237 8.11 -3.40 -6.91
CA LEU A 237 7.95 -4.76 -7.41
C LEU A 237 6.53 -5.28 -7.23
N PHE A 238 5.91 -5.03 -6.08
CA PHE A 238 4.55 -5.43 -5.80
C PHE A 238 3.54 -4.48 -6.44
N ASP A 239 3.42 -3.24 -5.97
CA ASP A 239 2.38 -2.33 -6.47
C ASP A 239 2.62 -1.99 -7.95
N GLY A 240 3.88 -1.84 -8.36
CA GLY A 240 4.23 -1.60 -9.76
C GLY A 240 3.81 -2.74 -10.70
N LEU A 241 4.03 -4.01 -10.36
CA LEU A 241 3.64 -5.14 -11.23
C LEU A 241 2.18 -5.58 -11.04
N HIS A 242 1.66 -5.49 -9.82
CA HIS A 242 0.36 -6.05 -9.44
C HIS A 242 -0.79 -5.04 -9.56
N ARG A 243 -0.53 -3.75 -9.29
CA ARG A 243 -1.52 -2.66 -9.37
C ARG A 243 -1.24 -1.69 -10.52
N TRP A 244 -0.13 -1.90 -11.24
CA TRP A 244 0.39 -0.99 -12.24
C TRP A 244 0.58 0.41 -11.68
N ASP A 245 1.07 0.44 -10.45
CA ASP A 245 1.27 1.66 -9.69
C ASP A 245 2.61 2.30 -10.05
N VAL A 246 2.66 2.84 -11.26
CA VAL A 246 3.83 3.53 -11.81
C VAL A 246 3.48 4.97 -12.18
N PRO A 247 4.45 5.90 -12.13
CA PRO A 247 4.22 7.33 -12.40
C PRO A 247 3.53 7.62 -13.74
N TRP A 248 3.75 6.79 -14.76
CA TRP A 248 3.14 6.96 -16.08
C TRP A 248 1.59 6.92 -16.05
N PHE A 249 1.02 6.15 -15.13
CA PHE A 249 -0.43 6.04 -15.01
C PHE A 249 -1.05 7.13 -14.15
N VAL A 250 -0.27 7.99 -13.50
CA VAL A 250 -0.79 9.13 -12.71
C VAL A 250 -1.61 10.03 -13.66
N GLY A 251 -2.88 10.28 -13.30
CA GLY A 251 -3.82 11.01 -14.16
C GLY A 251 -4.47 10.20 -15.28
N HIS A 252 -4.07 8.94 -15.49
CA HIS A 252 -4.55 8.07 -16.57
C HIS A 252 -5.23 6.78 -16.05
N ASP A 253 -6.05 6.89 -15.00
CA ASP A 253 -6.69 5.73 -14.36
C ASP A 253 -7.64 4.94 -15.26
N GLY A 254 -8.30 5.59 -16.22
CA GLY A 254 -9.11 4.90 -17.23
C GLY A 254 -8.26 3.96 -18.10
N LEU A 255 -7.15 4.48 -18.62
CA LEU A 255 -6.21 3.72 -19.46
C LEU A 255 -5.59 2.56 -18.69
N ARG A 256 -5.17 2.79 -17.43
CA ARG A 256 -4.66 1.72 -16.55
C ARG A 256 -5.65 0.57 -16.42
N ARG A 257 -6.90 0.89 -16.04
CA ARG A 257 -7.96 -0.12 -15.85
C ARG A 257 -8.27 -0.86 -17.15
N PHE A 258 -8.32 -0.15 -18.28
CA PHE A 258 -8.53 -0.76 -19.59
C PHE A 258 -7.42 -1.77 -19.94
N LEU A 259 -6.16 -1.36 -19.84
CA LEU A 259 -5.03 -2.21 -20.18
C LEU A 259 -4.89 -3.40 -19.20
N MET A 260 -5.22 -3.20 -17.92
CA MET A 260 -5.27 -4.27 -16.92
C MET A 260 -6.41 -5.26 -17.21
N GLY A 261 -7.55 -4.77 -17.71
CA GLY A 261 -8.61 -5.62 -18.25
C GLY A 261 -8.13 -6.48 -19.42
N LEU A 262 -7.42 -5.89 -20.39
CA LEU A 262 -6.80 -6.64 -21.49
C LEU A 262 -5.81 -7.68 -20.97
N TRP A 263 -5.01 -7.34 -19.96
CA TRP A 263 -4.07 -8.25 -19.31
C TRP A 263 -4.77 -9.47 -18.71
N CYS A 264 -5.89 -9.27 -18.00
CA CYS A 264 -6.71 -10.37 -17.49
C CYS A 264 -7.32 -11.21 -18.62
N LEU A 265 -7.75 -10.59 -19.72
CA LEU A 265 -8.29 -11.31 -20.89
C LEU A 265 -7.23 -12.17 -21.58
N PHE A 266 -5.96 -11.76 -21.63
CA PHE A 266 -4.87 -12.60 -22.10
C PHE A 266 -4.73 -13.88 -21.26
N GLY A 267 -4.82 -13.76 -19.93
CA GLY A 267 -4.82 -14.89 -19.02
C GLY A 267 -6.00 -15.84 -19.27
N ALA A 268 -7.22 -15.29 -19.38
CA ALA A 268 -8.41 -16.09 -19.69
C ALA A 268 -8.30 -16.79 -21.06
N GLY A 269 -7.81 -16.08 -22.08
CA GLY A 269 -7.57 -16.62 -23.42
C GLY A 269 -6.53 -17.73 -23.42
N LEU A 270 -5.46 -17.63 -22.62
CA LEU A 270 -4.49 -18.70 -22.44
C LEU A 270 -5.15 -19.97 -21.88
N THR A 271 -5.98 -19.85 -20.84
CA THR A 271 -6.70 -20.99 -20.26
C THR A 271 -7.65 -21.63 -21.28
N VAL A 272 -8.48 -20.83 -21.96
CA VAL A 272 -9.43 -21.33 -22.98
C VAL A 272 -8.70 -22.00 -24.14
N SER A 273 -7.62 -21.39 -24.63
CA SER A 273 -6.83 -21.96 -25.74
C SER A 273 -6.13 -23.26 -25.35
N GLY A 274 -5.74 -23.42 -24.08
CA GLY A 274 -5.17 -24.66 -23.56
C GLY A 274 -6.19 -25.80 -23.53
N VAL A 275 -7.37 -25.55 -22.96
CA VAL A 275 -8.48 -26.53 -22.94
C VAL A 275 -8.90 -26.90 -24.35
N TRP A 276 -9.08 -25.91 -25.23
CA TRP A 276 -9.43 -26.14 -26.63
C TRP A 276 -8.39 -27.01 -27.33
N SER A 277 -7.10 -26.68 -27.18
CA SER A 277 -6.01 -27.42 -27.81
C SER A 277 -5.98 -28.87 -27.32
N TRP A 278 -6.26 -29.12 -26.04
CA TRP A 278 -6.36 -30.45 -25.48
C TRP A 278 -7.54 -31.24 -26.06
N VAL A 279 -8.76 -30.66 -26.10
CA VAL A 279 -9.95 -31.32 -26.68
C VAL A 279 -9.73 -31.70 -28.15
N ARG A 280 -9.05 -30.85 -28.94
CA ARG A 280 -8.78 -31.12 -30.36
C ARG A 280 -7.56 -32.00 -30.65
N CYS A 281 -6.72 -32.26 -29.65
CA CYS A 281 -5.56 -33.15 -29.80
C CYS A 281 -5.78 -34.51 -29.14
N ARG A 282 -6.96 -34.75 -28.56
CA ARG A 282 -7.55 -36.08 -28.44
C ARG A 282 -8.22 -36.45 -29.75
#